data_AF-A0A3D9Z0Y8-F1
#
_entry.id   AF-A0A3D9Z0Y8-F1
#
_cell.length_a   1.000
_cell.length_b   1.000
_cell.length_c   1.000
_cell.angle_alpha   90.00
_cell.angle_beta   90.00
_cell.angle_gamma   90.00
#
_symmetry.space_group_name_H-M   'P 1'
#
loop_
_entity.id
_entity.type
_entity.pdbx_description
1 polymer ?
#
loop_
_entity_poly.entity_id
_entity_poly.type
_entity_poly.pdbx_seq_one_letter_code
_entity_poly.pdbx_strand_id
1 'polypeptide(L)'
;METQAIGSEIHNAQNKFLAAASPFQEVWRQTLVEWPVVVASESLRFAAHRLRAHSDYFGKLQSCGSVPEIIEVHSSFVRGAFDDYGAEASKVIKDVTRNVPAV
;
A
#
# COMPACT_ATOMS: atom_id res chain seq x y z
N MET A 1 -53.12 17.38 8.25
CA MET A 1 -52.75 15.95 8.16
C MET A 1 -51.94 15.62 6.90
N GLU A 2 -52.19 16.26 5.75
CA GLU A 2 -51.49 15.96 4.49
C GLU A 2 -50.00 16.36 4.45
N THR A 3 -49.62 17.46 5.11
CA THR A 3 -48.22 17.91 5.20
C THR A 3 -47.30 16.96 5.97
N GLN A 4 -47.84 16.17 6.91
CA GLN A 4 -47.09 15.21 7.70
C GLN A 4 -46.81 13.92 6.92
N ALA A 5 -47.74 13.53 6.03
CA ALA A 5 -47.58 12.38 5.14
C ALA A 5 -46.51 12.64 4.06
N ILE A 6 -46.54 13.82 3.43
CA ILE A 6 -45.58 14.23 2.40
C ILE A 6 -44.15 14.29 2.98
N GLY A 7 -43.99 14.82 4.20
CA GLY A 7 -42.68 14.85 4.89
C GLY A 7 -42.11 13.45 5.16
N SER A 8 -42.98 12.48 5.50
CA SER A 8 -42.57 11.09 5.77
C SER A 8 -42.12 10.35 4.51
N GLU A 9 -42.75 10.61 3.36
CA GLU A 9 -42.38 10.00 2.08
C GLU A 9 -41.05 10.56 1.53
N ILE A 10 -40.84 11.88 1.65
CA ILE A 10 -39.58 12.52 1.26
C ILE A 10 -38.42 11.96 2.09
N HIS A 11 -38.61 11.79 3.40
CA HIS A 11 -37.59 11.23 4.28
C HIS A 11 -37.28 9.75 3.96
N ASN A 12 -38.30 8.97 3.61
CA ASN A 12 -38.14 7.58 3.17
C ASN A 12 -37.38 7.48 1.83
N ALA A 13 -37.69 8.36 0.88
CA ALA A 13 -37.00 8.44 -0.40
C ALA A 13 -35.52 8.83 -0.24
N GLN A 14 -35.21 9.80 0.63
CA GLN A 14 -33.83 10.16 0.97
C GLN A 14 -33.07 9.00 1.61
N ASN A 15 -33.66 8.31 2.58
CA ASN A 15 -33.01 7.16 3.23
C ASN A 15 -32.73 6.02 2.25
N LYS A 16 -33.64 5.74 1.32
CA LYS A 16 -33.40 4.75 0.25
C LYS A 16 -32.28 5.17 -0.70
N PHE A 17 -32.21 6.45 -1.06
CA PHE A 17 -31.15 6.97 -1.92
C PHE A 17 -29.78 6.91 -1.24
N LEU A 18 -29.70 7.30 0.03
CA LEU A 18 -28.47 7.22 0.83
C LEU A 18 -28.02 5.77 1.03
N ALA A 19 -28.95 4.84 1.27
CA ALA A 19 -28.66 3.41 1.35
C ALA A 19 -28.20 2.83 0.00
N ALA A 20 -28.71 3.33 -1.12
CA ALA A 20 -28.23 2.93 -2.45
C ALA A 20 -26.85 3.53 -2.78
N ALA A 21 -26.53 4.71 -2.23
CA ALA A 21 -25.25 5.39 -2.44
C ALA A 21 -24.14 4.93 -1.47
N SER A 22 -24.47 4.31 -0.34
CA SER A 22 -23.50 3.86 0.66
C SER A 22 -22.42 2.90 0.13
N PRO A 23 -22.71 1.87 -0.71
CA PRO A 23 -21.66 1.01 -1.26
C PRO A 23 -20.70 1.79 -2.17
N PHE A 24 -21.20 2.77 -2.94
CA PHE A 24 -20.36 3.62 -3.79
C PHE A 24 -19.47 4.55 -2.95
N GLN A 25 -20.00 5.13 -1.88
CA GLN A 25 -19.25 5.99 -0.97
C GLN A 25 -18.13 5.23 -0.24
N GLU A 26 -18.38 3.98 0.15
CA GLU A 26 -17.38 3.12 0.79
C GLU A 26 -16.25 2.74 -0.18
N VAL A 27 -16.60 2.31 -1.40
CA VAL A 27 -15.62 1.99 -2.46
C VAL A 27 -14.78 3.22 -2.82
N TRP A 28 -15.41 4.40 -2.91
CA TRP A 28 -14.71 5.66 -3.17
C TRP A 28 -13.68 5.99 -2.09
N ARG A 29 -14.09 5.91 -0.81
CA ARG A 29 -13.19 6.18 0.33
C ARG A 29 -12.01 5.21 0.34
N GLN A 30 -12.27 3.93 0.16
CA GLN A 30 -11.23 2.90 0.16
C GLN A 30 -10.25 3.08 -1.00
N THR A 31 -10.75 3.33 -2.21
CA THR A 31 -9.91 3.40 -3.43
C THR A 31 -9.06 4.67 -3.49
N LEU A 32 -9.61 5.82 -3.06
CA LEU A 32 -8.93 7.11 -3.24
C LEU A 32 -8.25 7.64 -1.99
N VAL A 33 -8.63 7.16 -0.81
CA VAL A 33 -8.04 7.62 0.45
C VAL A 33 -7.22 6.52 1.08
N GLU A 34 -7.81 5.35 1.33
CA GLU A 34 -7.15 4.31 2.12
C GLU A 34 -6.02 3.64 1.32
N TRP A 35 -6.27 3.28 0.05
CA TRP A 35 -5.29 2.56 -0.75
C TRP A 35 -4.01 3.36 -1.06
N PRO A 36 -4.06 4.62 -1.51
CA PRO A 36 -2.85 5.41 -1.76
C PRO A 36 -2.03 5.62 -0.49
N VAL A 37 -2.69 5.76 0.67
CA VAL A 37 -2.00 5.92 1.97
C VAL A 37 -1.28 4.64 2.37
N VAL A 38 -1.90 3.47 2.19
CA VAL A 38 -1.26 2.17 2.45
C VAL A 38 -0.06 1.98 1.52
N VAL A 39 -0.23 2.22 0.21
CA VAL A 39 0.87 2.09 -0.76
C VAL A 39 2.00 3.07 -0.45
N ALA A 40 1.69 4.32 -0.11
CA ALA A 40 2.70 5.31 0.26
C ALA A 40 3.46 4.91 1.54
N SER A 41 2.74 4.45 2.56
CA SER A 41 3.33 3.96 3.81
C SER A 41 4.30 2.80 3.56
N GLU A 42 3.89 1.81 2.77
CA GLU A 42 4.74 0.66 2.45
C GLU A 42 5.93 1.05 1.57
N SER A 43 5.73 1.93 0.59
CA SER A 43 6.82 2.49 -0.21
C SER A 43 7.88 3.17 0.65
N LEU A 44 7.47 3.93 1.67
CA LEU A 44 8.39 4.59 2.60
C LEU A 44 9.13 3.58 3.49
N ARG A 45 8.45 2.54 3.98
CA ARG A 45 9.09 1.45 4.74
C ARG A 45 10.13 0.73 3.90
N PHE A 46 9.79 0.41 2.65
CA PHE A 46 10.70 -0.24 1.72
C PHE A 46 11.89 0.65 1.37
N ALA A 47 11.66 1.94 1.11
CA ALA A 47 12.74 2.90 0.87
C ALA A 47 13.71 2.96 2.06
N ALA A 48 13.20 3.02 3.29
CA ALA A 48 14.02 2.98 4.50
C ALA A 48 14.82 1.67 4.63
N HIS A 49 14.19 0.53 4.31
CA HIS A 49 14.86 -0.78 4.28
C HIS A 49 16.03 -0.79 3.28
N ARG A 50 15.79 -0.32 2.04
CA ARG A 50 16.82 -0.25 0.99
C ARG A 50 17.95 0.71 1.34
N LEU A 51 17.64 1.88 1.93
CA LEU A 51 18.67 2.81 2.40
C LEU A 51 19.59 2.19 3.45
N ARG A 52 19.04 1.40 4.38
CA ARG A 52 19.85 0.63 5.33
C ARG A 52 20.74 -0.38 4.63
N ALA A 53 20.20 -1.15 3.69
CA ALA A 53 20.98 -2.12 2.91
C ALA A 53 22.12 -1.45 2.11
N HIS A 54 21.89 -0.25 1.57
CA HIS A 54 22.95 0.54 0.93
C HIS A 54 24.03 0.98 1.92
N SER A 55 23.64 1.44 3.10
CA SER A 55 24.59 1.79 4.17
C SER A 55 25.46 0.60 4.56
N ASP A 56 24.84 -0.57 4.77
CA ASP A 56 25.56 -1.80 5.12
C ASP A 56 26.50 -2.26 4.00
N TYR A 57 26.08 -2.12 2.74
CA TYR A 57 26.92 -2.41 1.57
C TYR A 57 28.16 -1.53 1.54
N PHE A 58 28.02 -0.21 1.71
CA PHE A 58 29.18 0.70 1.74
C PHE A 58 30.09 0.43 2.94
N GLY A 59 29.53 0.12 4.10
CA GLY A 59 30.29 -0.28 5.28
C GLY A 59 31.15 -1.53 5.03
N LYS A 60 30.57 -2.54 4.35
CA LYS A 60 31.30 -3.75 3.96
C LYS A 60 32.37 -3.47 2.92
N LEU A 61 32.07 -2.67 1.89
CA LEU A 61 33.04 -2.30 0.85
C LEU A 61 34.29 -1.62 1.43
N GLN A 62 34.14 -0.76 2.44
CA GLN A 62 35.26 -0.09 3.09
C GLN A 62 36.23 -1.07 3.76
N SER A 63 35.74 -2.25 4.17
CA SER A 63 36.55 -3.28 4.84
C SER A 63 37.20 -4.29 3.89
N CYS A 64 36.85 -4.28 2.58
CA CYS A 64 37.43 -5.21 1.61
C CYS A 64 38.92 -4.90 1.37
N GLY A 65 39.76 -5.92 1.46
CA GLY A 65 41.20 -5.84 1.16
C GLY A 65 41.56 -6.25 -0.26
N SER A 66 40.61 -6.80 -1.02
CA SER A 66 40.86 -7.36 -2.35
C SER A 66 39.68 -7.23 -3.32
N VAL A 67 39.98 -7.32 -4.62
CA VAL A 67 38.96 -7.29 -5.70
C VAL A 67 37.96 -8.46 -5.61
N PRO A 68 38.36 -9.72 -5.32
CA PRO A 68 37.40 -10.80 -5.14
C PRO A 68 36.38 -10.54 -4.02
N GLU A 69 36.81 -9.98 -2.88
CA GLU A 69 35.90 -9.64 -1.77
C GLU A 69 34.89 -8.55 -2.19
N ILE A 70 35.30 -7.57 -2.99
CA ILE A 70 34.39 -6.56 -3.55
C ILE A 70 33.32 -7.21 -4.43
N ILE A 71 33.71 -8.14 -5.31
CA ILE A 71 32.79 -8.85 -6.20
C ILE A 71 31.78 -9.66 -5.38
N GLU A 72 32.23 -10.32 -4.32
CA GLU A 72 31.37 -11.09 -3.43
C GLU A 72 30.34 -10.20 -2.72
N VAL A 73 30.80 -9.10 -2.11
CA VAL A 73 29.94 -8.13 -1.42
C VAL A 73 28.92 -7.50 -2.38
N HIS A 74 29.35 -7.13 -3.60
CA HIS A 74 28.46 -6.61 -4.63
C HIS A 74 27.43 -7.64 -5.10
N SER A 75 27.85 -8.87 -5.36
CA SER A 75 26.96 -9.95 -5.79
C SER A 75 25.91 -10.29 -4.73
N SER A 76 26.32 -10.31 -3.45
CA SER A 76 25.39 -10.50 -2.32
C SER A 76 24.37 -9.37 -2.23
N PHE A 77 24.82 -8.11 -2.34
CA PHE A 77 23.94 -6.95 -2.32
C PHE A 77 22.90 -6.97 -3.46
N VAL A 78 23.33 -7.34 -4.68
CA VAL A 78 22.43 -7.42 -5.83
C VAL A 78 21.41 -8.54 -5.67
N ARG A 79 21.81 -9.73 -5.23
CA ARG A 79 20.86 -10.83 -4.96
C ARG A 79 19.83 -10.42 -3.90
N GLY A 80 20.30 -9.85 -2.78
CA GLY A 80 19.41 -9.34 -1.74
C GLY A 80 18.44 -8.28 -2.25
N ALA A 81 18.87 -7.42 -3.19
CA ALA A 81 17.97 -6.47 -3.83
C ALA A 81 16.83 -7.15 -4.59
N PHE A 82 17.13 -8.16 -5.41
CA PHE A 82 16.08 -8.89 -6.13
C PHE A 82 15.09 -9.56 -5.18
N ASP A 83 15.58 -10.19 -4.11
CA ASP A 83 14.74 -10.83 -3.11
C ASP A 83 13.83 -9.81 -2.40
N ASP A 84 14.40 -8.67 -1.99
CA ASP A 84 13.68 -7.57 -1.35
C ASP A 84 12.56 -7.01 -2.24
N TYR A 85 12.87 -6.70 -3.50
CA TYR A 85 11.88 -6.15 -4.45
C TYR A 85 10.77 -7.17 -4.74
N GLY A 86 11.11 -8.46 -4.87
CA GLY A 86 10.11 -9.51 -5.06
C GLY A 86 9.19 -9.68 -3.86
N ALA A 87 9.75 -9.63 -2.65
CA ALA A 87 8.99 -9.67 -1.40
C ALA A 87 8.06 -8.47 -1.24
N GLU A 88 8.56 -7.26 -1.55
CA GLU A 88 7.78 -6.03 -1.45
C GLU A 88 6.61 -6.01 -2.46
N ALA A 89 6.86 -6.40 -3.71
CA ALA A 89 5.79 -6.52 -4.70
C ALA A 89 4.68 -7.47 -4.23
N SER A 90 5.08 -8.63 -3.67
CA SER A 90 4.13 -9.60 -3.11
C SER A 90 3.35 -9.04 -1.91
N LYS A 91 3.98 -8.20 -1.10
CA LYS A 91 3.35 -7.55 0.06
C LYS A 91 2.33 -6.51 -0.38
N VAL A 92 2.71 -5.60 -1.28
CA VAL A 92 1.80 -4.57 -1.81
C VAL A 92 0.58 -5.23 -2.44
N ILE A 93 0.74 -6.27 -3.27
CA ILE A 93 -0.39 -7.00 -3.87
C ILE A 93 -1.33 -7.59 -2.82
N LYS A 94 -0.79 -8.18 -1.75
CA LYS A 94 -1.59 -8.73 -0.64
C LYS A 94 -2.36 -7.63 0.10
N ASP A 95 -1.71 -6.50 0.35
CA ASP A 95 -2.32 -5.37 1.05
C ASP A 95 -3.37 -4.68 0.20
N VAL A 96 -3.21 -4.62 -1.13
CA VAL A 96 -4.27 -4.18 -2.06
C VAL A 96 -5.45 -5.15 -2.00
N THR A 97 -5.19 -6.45 -2.23
CA THR A 97 -6.25 -7.47 -2.32
C THR A 97 -7.05 -7.59 -1.02
N ARG A 98 -6.41 -7.44 0.15
CA ARG A 98 -7.09 -7.52 1.45
C ARG A 98 -8.04 -6.35 1.68
N ASN A 99 -7.71 -5.17 1.15
CA ASN A 99 -8.42 -3.93 1.43
C ASN A 99 -9.42 -3.54 0.32
N VAL A 100 -9.53 -4.35 -0.75
CA VAL A 100 -10.52 -4.17 -1.81
C VAL A 100 -11.71 -5.13 -1.59
N PRO A 101 -12.95 -4.64 -1.41
CA PRO A 101 -14.12 -5.49 -1.39
C PRO A 101 -14.31 -6.13 -2.77
N ALA A 102 -14.67 -7.41 -2.79
CA ALA A 102 -15.10 -8.07 -4.02
C ALA A 102 -16.29 -7.30 -4.59
N VAL A 103 -16.13 -6.77 -5.80
CA VAL A 103 -17.19 -6.14 -6.59
C VAL A 103 -18.23 -7.19 -6.96
#